data_AF-A0A2J8V7J1-F1
#
_entry.id   AF-A0A2J8V7J1-F1
#
_cell.length_a   1.000
_cell.length_b   1.000
_cell.length_c   1.000
_cell.angle_alpha   90.00
_cell.angle_beta   90.00
_cell.angle_gamma   90.00
#
_symmetry.space_group_name_H-M   'P 1'
#
loop_
_entity.id
_entity.type
_entity.pdbx_description
1 polymer ?
#
loop_
_entity_poly.entity_id
_entity_poly.type
_entity_poly.pdbx_seq_one_letter_code
_entity_poly.pdbx_strand_id
1 'polypeptide(L)' 'MEPGPALAWLLLLSLLADCLKAAQSRDFTVKDIIYLHPSTTPYPGGFKCFTCEKAADNYECNRWAPDIYCPRGTVI' A
#
# COMPACT_ATOMS: atom_id res chain seq x y z
N MET A 1 31.80 -1.99 -38.63
CA MET A 1 30.79 -2.91 -38.04
C MET A 1 30.07 -2.10 -36.98
N GLU A 2 28.89 -1.56 -37.30
CA GLU A 2 28.15 -0.70 -36.36
C GLU A 2 27.74 -1.52 -35.14
N PRO A 3 28.12 -1.14 -33.90
CA PRO A 3 27.78 -1.89 -32.68
C PRO A 3 26.29 -1.83 -32.32
N GLY A 4 25.45 -1.23 -33.18
CA GLY A 4 24.04 -0.92 -32.96
C GLY A 4 23.15 -2.09 -32.49
N PRO A 5 23.23 -3.32 -33.06
CA PRO A 5 22.34 -4.40 -32.68
C PRO A 5 22.63 -4.91 -31.27
N ALA A 6 23.90 -5.08 -30.91
CA ALA A 6 24.29 -5.60 -29.60
C ALA A 6 23.98 -4.60 -28.48
N LEU A 7 24.23 -3.31 -28.72
CA LEU A 7 23.91 -2.25 -27.77
C LEU A 7 22.39 -2.12 -27.57
N ALA A 8 21.59 -2.19 -28.64
CA ALA A 8 20.13 -2.15 -28.53
C ALA A 8 19.57 -3.34 -27.73
N TRP A 9 20.12 -4.53 -27.94
CA TRP A 9 19.73 -5.72 -27.17
C TRP A 9 20.07 -5.60 -25.68
N LEU A 10 21.26 -5.09 -25.35
CA LEU A 10 21.64 -4.86 -23.95
C LEU A 10 20.72 -3.86 -23.28
N LEU A 11 20.37 -2.76 -23.97
CA LEU A 11 19.45 -1.75 -23.46
C LEU A 11 18.04 -2.31 -23.23
N LEU A 12 17.54 -3.13 -24.17
CA LEU A 12 16.25 -3.78 -24.03
C LEU A 12 16.25 -4.76 -22.84
N LEU A 13 17.29 -5.56 -22.68
CA LEU A 13 17.42 -6.49 -21.55
C LEU A 13 17.50 -5.76 -20.22
N SER A 14 18.21 -4.62 -20.14
CA SER A 14 18.22 -3.80 -18.92
C SER A 14 16.84 -3.25 -18.58
N LEU A 15 16.11 -2.72 -19.57
CA LEU A 15 14.75 -2.20 -19.37
C LEU A 15 13.80 -3.30 -18.87
N LEU A 16 13.88 -4.49 -19.46
CA LEU A 16 13.07 -5.63 -19.04
C LEU A 16 13.41 -6.09 -17.62
N ALA A 17 14.70 -6.10 -17.26
CA ALA A 17 15.13 -6.43 -15.90
C ALA A 17 14.63 -5.43 -14.86
N ASP A 18 14.66 -4.13 -15.18
CA ASP A 18 14.13 -3.07 -14.29
C ASP A 18 12.61 -3.16 -14.14
N CYS A 19 11.88 -3.43 -15.23
CA CYS A 19 10.44 -3.68 -15.18
C CYS A 19 10.10 -4.89 -14.31
N LEU A 20 10.84 -5.99 -14.45
CA LEU A 20 10.64 -7.20 -13.65
C LEU A 20 10.89 -6.93 -12.16
N LYS A 21 11.91 -6.15 -11.83
CA LYS A 21 12.22 -5.75 -10.45
C LYS A 21 11.17 -4.84 -9.84
N ALA A 22 10.58 -3.93 -10.63
CA ALA A 22 9.50 -3.07 -10.18
C ALA A 22 8.19 -3.84 -9.93
N ALA A 23 7.94 -4.89 -10.71
CA ALA A 23 6.78 -5.76 -10.57
C ALA A 23 6.94 -6.83 -9.46
N GLN A 24 8.16 -7.07 -8.98
CA GLN A 24 8.42 -8.07 -7.96
C GLN A 24 7.85 -7.62 -6.61
N SER A 25 6.77 -8.28 -6.19
CA SER A 25 6.27 -8.18 -4.82
C SER A 25 7.35 -8.69 -3.86
N ARG A 26 7.60 -7.91 -2.81
CA ARG A 26 8.46 -8.33 -1.69
C ARG A 26 7.60 -8.73 -0.51
N ASP A 27 8.09 -9.67 0.28
CA ASP A 27 7.42 -10.08 1.51
C ASP A 27 7.40 -8.94 2.52
N PHE A 28 6.32 -8.90 3.28
CA PHE A 28 6.10 -7.90 4.32
C PHE A 28 6.88 -8.28 5.58
N THR A 29 7.68 -7.35 6.11
CA THR A 29 8.46 -7.59 7.33
C THR A 29 7.80 -6.95 8.54
N VAL A 30 8.23 -7.33 9.74
CA VAL A 30 7.76 -6.71 11.00
C VAL A 30 7.96 -5.20 11.01
N LYS A 31 9.04 -4.70 10.39
CA LYS A 31 9.28 -3.25 10.28
C LYS A 31 8.19 -2.56 9.46
N ASP A 32 7.75 -3.19 8.38
CA ASP A 32 6.68 -2.66 7.54
C ASP A 32 5.35 -2.67 8.30
N ILE A 33 5.09 -3.69 9.13
CA ILE A 33 3.89 -3.75 10.00
C ILE A 33 3.89 -2.60 11.01
N ILE A 34 5.02 -2.37 11.70
CA ILE A 34 5.12 -1.30 12.69
C ILE A 34 4.97 0.08 12.03
N TYR A 35 5.56 0.25 10.84
CA TYR A 35 5.48 1.50 10.09
C TYR A 35 4.05 1.79 9.61
N LEU A 36 3.35 0.80 9.06
CA LEU A 36 1.97 0.96 8.58
C LEU A 36 0.95 1.01 9.73
N HIS A 37 1.17 0.26 10.81
CA HIS A 37 0.26 0.14 11.95
C HIS A 37 0.98 0.51 13.25
N PRO A 38 1.30 1.80 13.46
CA PRO A 38 1.85 2.24 14.73
C PRO A 38 0.87 1.92 15.85
N SER A 39 1.32 1.15 16.83
CA SER A 39 0.52 0.64 17.96
C SER A 39 0.07 1.73 18.96
N THR A 40 0.19 3.00 18.59
CA THR A 40 -0.15 4.16 19.42
C THR A 40 -1.40 4.82 18.89
N THR A 41 -2.42 4.95 19.75
CA THR A 41 -3.57 5.80 19.49
C THR A 41 -3.12 7.27 19.46
N PRO A 42 -3.58 8.10 18.51
CA PRO A 42 -3.17 9.50 18.42
C PRO A 42 -3.64 10.35 19.60
N TYR A 43 -4.63 9.87 20.36
CA TYR A 43 -5.13 10.48 21.59
C TYR A 43 -5.71 9.41 22.52
N PRO A 44 -5.77 9.65 23.85
CA PRO A 44 -6.34 8.69 24.80
C PRO A 44 -7.78 8.30 24.44
N GLY A 45 -8.05 7.00 24.39
CA GLY A 45 -9.37 6.47 24.02
C GLY A 45 -9.68 6.54 22.51
N GLY A 46 -8.70 6.86 21.66
CA GLY A 46 -8.88 6.81 20.21
C GLY A 46 -9.16 5.38 19.72
N PHE A 47 -10.19 5.25 18.89
CA PHE A 47 -10.58 3.99 18.24
C PHE A 47 -10.70 4.19 16.73
N LYS A 48 -10.80 3.09 15.98
CA LYS A 48 -10.95 3.10 14.53
C LYS A 48 -12.43 2.95 14.16
N CYS A 49 -12.86 3.70 13.14
CA CYS A 49 -14.23 3.72 12.65
C CYS A 49 -14.26 3.23 11.20
N PHE A 50 -15.28 2.47 10.83
CA PHE A 50 -15.60 2.25 9.42
C PHE A 50 -16.27 3.51 8.87
N THR A 51 -15.64 4.16 7.88
CA THR A 51 -16.20 5.32 7.18
C THR A 51 -16.37 5.01 5.70
N CYS A 52 -17.58 5.13 5.19
CA CYS A 52 -17.92 4.85 3.80
C CYS A 52 -19.08 5.76 3.34
N GLU A 53 -19.01 6.27 2.11
CA GLU A 53 -20.11 7.03 1.51
C GLU A 53 -20.92 6.11 0.59
N LYS A 54 -22.14 5.76 1.00
CA LYS A 54 -23.12 5.00 0.21
C LYS A 54 -22.66 3.60 -0.23
N ALA A 55 -22.05 2.83 0.66
CA ALA A 55 -21.82 1.41 0.41
C ALA A 55 -23.16 0.67 0.24
N ALA A 56 -23.20 -0.33 -0.66
CA ALA A 56 -24.39 -1.13 -0.90
C ALA A 56 -24.75 -2.02 0.30
N ASP A 57 -23.73 -2.47 1.04
CA ASP A 57 -23.89 -3.27 2.25
C ASP A 57 -22.71 -3.08 3.23
N ASN A 58 -22.82 -3.71 4.41
CA ASN A 58 -21.78 -3.68 5.43
C ASN A 58 -20.49 -4.36 4.98
N TYR A 59 -20.57 -5.37 4.10
CA TYR A 59 -19.38 -6.06 3.63
C TYR A 59 -18.55 -5.14 2.73
N GLU A 60 -19.18 -4.44 1.79
CA GLU A 60 -18.54 -3.45 0.93
C GLU A 60 -17.95 -2.31 1.76
N CYS A 61 -18.68 -1.79 2.74
CA CYS A 61 -18.16 -0.75 3.64
C CYS A 61 -16.91 -1.24 4.38
N ASN A 62 -16.98 -2.39 5.05
CA ASN A 62 -15.87 -2.91 5.84
C ASN A 62 -14.64 -3.25 5.00
N ARG A 63 -14.85 -3.66 3.74
CA ARG A 63 -13.78 -4.04 2.82
C ARG A 63 -12.95 -2.85 2.34
N TRP A 64 -13.59 -1.68 2.17
CA TRP A 64 -12.96 -0.50 1.55
C TRP A 64 -12.78 0.68 2.49
N ALA A 65 -13.31 0.61 3.71
CA ALA A 65 -13.11 1.66 4.69
C ALA A 65 -11.61 1.89 4.95
N PRO A 66 -11.17 3.15 5.07
CA PRO A 66 -9.80 3.47 5.38
C PRO A 66 -9.45 3.06 6.82
N ASP A 67 -8.22 2.57 7.02
CA ASP A 67 -7.72 2.17 8.34
C ASP A 67 -7.28 3.39 9.17
N ILE A 68 -8.23 4.24 9.56
CA ILE A 68 -8.00 5.51 10.25
C ILE A 68 -8.72 5.61 11.60
N TYR A 69 -8.18 6.43 12.50
CA TYR A 69 -8.83 6.77 13.76
C TYR A 69 -10.04 7.68 13.53
N CYS A 70 -11.06 7.52 14.37
CA CYS A 70 -12.23 8.38 14.36
C CYS A 70 -11.86 9.84 14.72
N PRO A 71 -12.71 10.82 14.35
CA PRO A 71 -12.58 12.19 14.83
C PRO A 71 -12.62 12.27 16.37
N ARG A 72 -11.88 13.22 16.95
CA ARG A 72 -11.91 13.46 18.41
C ARG A 72 -13.34 13.80 18.85
N GLY A 73 -13.78 13.21 19.96
CA GLY A 73 -15.13 13.41 20.50
C GLY A 73 -16.17 12.42 19.97
N THR A 74 -15.79 11.51 19.08
CA THR A 74 -16.65 10.36 18.71
C THR A 74 -16.78 9.44 19.92
N VAL A 75 -17.99 8.97 20.20
CA VAL A 75 -18.30 8.03 21.30
C VAL A 75 -18.59 6.63 20.74
N ILE A 76 -18.29 5.60 21.53
CA ILE A 76 -18.61 4.19 21.24
C ILE A 76 -20.08 3.93 21.53
#